data_AF-A0A967Z130-F1
#
_entry.id   AF-A0A967Z130-F1
#
_cell.length_a   1.000
_cell.length_b   1.000
_cell.length_c   1.000
_cell.angle_alpha   90.00
_cell.angle_beta   90.00
_cell.angle_gamma   90.00
#
_symmetry.space_group_name_H-M   'P 1'
#
loop_
_entity.id
_entity.type
_entity.pdbx_description
1 polymer ?
#
loop_
_entity_poly.entity_id
_entity_poly.type
_entity_poly.pdbx_seq_one_letter_code
_entity_poly.pdbx_strand_id
1 'polypeptide(L)'
;MKSRTKLYLHLAQLCLLIQLTGCQTKDSHDAPAPPVEFVIIAPYTEQTAFKLFSDGSWDKIELSAHDFYRAESGVGNQKPKASPDKSLIAYIDDYNLWFYDTQSKSRERVTTVGMPADRIYAAIDILLSGWSRDGKLFLYALKPGYNPVGALKIRKLEKGYGFYVYKVETQEHTRVELPERVYGWL
;
A
#
# COMPACT_ATOMS: atom_id res chain seq x y z
N MET A 1 69.03 41.11 -4.05
CA MET A 1 69.30 41.00 -5.50
C MET A 1 68.12 40.35 -6.20
N LYS A 2 67.56 41.07 -7.18
CA LYS A 2 66.71 40.68 -8.34
C LYS A 2 65.47 39.78 -8.04
N SER A 3 64.21 40.21 -8.09
CA SER A 3 63.44 41.00 -9.07
C SER A 3 62.68 40.16 -10.11
N ARG A 4 61.39 40.53 -10.28
CA ARG A 4 60.45 40.37 -11.44
C ARG A 4 59.68 39.05 -11.50
N THR A 5 58.35 38.97 -11.35
CA THR A 5 57.17 39.74 -11.85
C THR A 5 56.81 39.48 -13.31
N LYS A 6 55.50 39.23 -13.51
CA LYS A 6 54.65 39.31 -14.73
C LYS A 6 54.40 37.96 -15.43
N LEU A 7 53.16 37.59 -15.79
CA LEU A 7 52.24 38.38 -16.61
C LEU A 7 50.75 37.96 -16.45
N TYR A 8 49.90 38.95 -16.13
CA TYR A 8 48.53 39.30 -16.59
C TYR A 8 47.59 38.21 -17.16
N LEU A 9 46.33 38.05 -16.70
CA LEU A 9 45.20 38.99 -16.56
C LEU A 9 44.53 39.38 -17.90
N HIS A 10 43.52 38.60 -18.31
CA HIS A 10 42.38 38.93 -19.18
C HIS A 10 41.29 37.91 -18.78
N LEU A 11 40.07 38.21 -18.37
CA LEU A 11 39.24 39.40 -18.49
C LEU A 11 38.26 39.40 -17.30
N ALA A 12 38.19 40.51 -16.58
CA ALA A 12 37.02 40.87 -15.82
C ALA A 12 35.97 41.45 -16.79
N GLN A 13 34.75 40.90 -16.78
CA GLN A 13 33.47 41.62 -16.90
C GLN A 13 32.34 40.63 -17.19
N LEU A 14 31.65 40.19 -16.13
CA LEU A 14 30.23 40.49 -16.03
C LEU A 14 29.82 40.39 -14.55
N CYS A 15 29.45 41.54 -13.99
CA CYS A 15 28.72 41.63 -12.74
C CYS A 15 27.37 40.94 -12.91
N LEU A 16 26.97 40.06 -11.99
CA LEU A 16 25.64 40.14 -11.38
C LEU A 16 25.57 39.32 -10.10
N LEU A 17 24.99 39.95 -9.08
CA LEU A 17 24.43 39.37 -7.87
C LEU A 17 23.78 38.00 -8.09
N ILE A 18 23.86 37.12 -7.08
CA ILE A 18 22.69 36.70 -6.28
C ILE A 18 23.21 35.88 -5.08
N GLN A 19 22.95 36.40 -3.87
CA GLN A 19 22.90 35.62 -2.63
C GLN A 19 21.58 34.83 -2.59
N LEU A 20 21.60 33.67 -1.93
CA LEU A 20 20.45 32.90 -1.41
C LEU A 20 19.50 32.27 -2.44
N THR A 21 19.49 30.94 -2.46
CA THR A 21 18.29 30.07 -2.51
C THR A 21 18.80 28.62 -2.38
N GLY A 22 18.39 27.86 -1.37
CA GLY A 22 17.17 27.08 -1.49
C GLY A 22 17.43 25.93 -2.47
N CYS A 23 17.83 24.76 -1.96
CA CYS A 23 17.87 23.55 -2.77
C CYS A 23 16.40 23.17 -3.06
N GLN A 24 15.81 23.83 -4.05
CA GLN A 24 14.55 23.43 -4.66
C GLN A 24 14.82 22.10 -5.36
N THR A 25 14.24 21.03 -4.83
CA THR A 25 13.96 19.83 -5.62
C THR A 25 12.98 20.23 -6.70
N LYS A 26 13.55 20.58 -7.86
CA LYS A 26 13.00 20.57 -9.21
C LYS A 26 11.52 20.16 -9.29
N ASP A 27 10.69 21.16 -9.57
CA ASP A 27 9.33 21.01 -10.04
C ASP A 27 9.25 19.94 -11.14
N SER A 28 8.63 18.80 -10.83
CA SER A 28 8.05 17.89 -11.81
C SER A 28 6.55 18.15 -11.86
N HIS A 29 6.17 19.31 -12.38
CA HIS A 29 4.81 19.52 -12.85
C HIS A 29 4.62 18.74 -14.15
N ASP A 30 3.53 17.96 -14.22
CA ASP A 30 2.87 17.37 -15.41
C ASP A 30 2.88 15.85 -15.59
N ALA A 31 3.32 15.06 -14.60
CA ALA A 31 2.75 13.72 -14.47
C ALA A 31 1.44 13.83 -13.66
N PRO A 32 0.28 13.41 -14.19
CA PRO A 32 -0.91 13.31 -13.35
C PRO A 32 -0.57 12.38 -12.19
N ALA A 33 -0.88 12.82 -10.96
CA ALA A 33 -0.73 11.98 -9.78
C ALA A 33 -1.41 10.63 -10.05
N PRO A 34 -0.78 9.50 -9.69
CA PRO A 34 -1.39 8.20 -9.90
C PRO A 34 -2.79 8.18 -9.25
N PRO A 35 -3.76 7.46 -9.85
CA PRO A 35 -5.10 7.42 -9.29
C PRO A 35 -5.04 6.92 -7.83
N VAL A 36 -5.79 7.60 -6.96
CA VAL A 36 -5.95 7.18 -5.56
C VAL A 36 -6.69 5.86 -5.55
N GLU A 37 -6.12 4.84 -4.93
CA GLU A 37 -6.66 3.48 -5.01
C GLU A 37 -7.28 3.04 -3.70
N PHE A 38 -6.66 3.34 -2.56
CA PHE A 38 -7.19 2.97 -1.25
C PHE A 38 -7.11 4.14 -0.27
N VAL A 39 -8.06 4.21 0.66
CA VAL A 39 -7.95 5.10 1.82
C VAL A 39 -7.75 4.25 3.07
N ILE A 40 -6.61 4.44 3.72
CA ILE A 40 -6.14 3.67 4.86
C ILE A 40 -6.26 4.53 6.11
N ILE A 41 -6.82 3.98 7.18
CA ILE A 41 -6.98 4.68 8.46
C ILE A 41 -5.93 4.21 9.46
N ALA A 42 -5.16 5.16 9.97
CA ALA A 42 -4.17 4.99 11.03
C ALA A 42 -4.84 4.93 12.42
N PRO A 43 -4.10 4.66 13.51
CA PRO A 43 -4.68 4.53 14.84
C PRO A 43 -5.57 5.70 15.26
N TYR A 44 -6.66 5.36 15.96
CA TYR A 44 -7.69 6.25 16.49
C TYR A 44 -7.16 7.48 17.25
N THR A 45 -5.92 7.44 17.73
CA THR A 45 -5.31 8.53 18.50
C THR A 45 -4.94 9.75 17.66
N GLU A 46 -4.83 9.62 16.33
CA GLU A 46 -4.36 10.71 15.47
C GLU A 46 -5.35 11.18 14.41
N GLN A 47 -6.48 10.50 14.20
CA GLN A 47 -7.42 10.75 13.08
C GLN A 47 -6.71 10.89 11.72
N THR A 48 -5.54 10.25 11.59
CA THR A 48 -4.72 10.31 10.40
C THR A 48 -5.21 9.25 9.41
N ALA A 49 -5.37 9.63 8.16
CA ALA A 49 -5.60 8.69 7.07
C ALA A 49 -4.58 8.89 5.96
N PHE A 50 -4.45 7.88 5.11
CA PHE A 50 -3.49 7.86 4.02
C PHE A 50 -4.18 7.40 2.75
N LYS A 51 -3.89 8.07 1.63
CA LYS A 51 -4.15 7.54 0.30
C LYS A 51 -3.01 6.60 -0.06
N LEU A 52 -3.33 5.39 -0.51
CA LEU A 52 -2.36 4.48 -1.12
C LEU A 52 -2.57 4.48 -2.63
N PHE A 53 -1.47 4.53 -3.36
CA PHE A 53 -1.40 4.50 -4.83
C PHE A 53 -0.82 3.17 -5.34
N SER A 54 -0.94 2.90 -6.63
CA SER A 54 -0.59 1.60 -7.25
C SER A 54 0.87 1.29 -7.26
N ASP A 55 1.70 2.32 -7.22
CA ASP A 55 3.13 2.22 -7.12
C ASP A 55 3.59 1.95 -5.67
N GLY A 56 2.65 1.87 -4.72
CA GLY A 56 2.91 1.67 -3.29
C GLY A 56 3.27 2.96 -2.55
N SER A 57 3.31 4.11 -3.24
CA SER A 57 3.44 5.41 -2.59
C SER A 57 2.17 5.75 -1.80
N TRP A 58 2.29 6.66 -0.84
CA TRP A 58 1.16 7.09 -0.03
C TRP A 58 1.27 8.55 0.38
N ASP A 59 0.11 9.19 0.52
CA ASP A 59 -0.04 10.58 0.97
C ASP A 59 -0.95 10.65 2.18
N LYS A 60 -0.56 11.43 3.19
CA LYS A 60 -1.42 11.73 4.33
C LYS A 60 -2.61 12.58 3.89
N ILE A 61 -3.80 12.23 4.36
CA ILE A 61 -5.03 12.98 4.17
C ILE A 61 -5.73 13.20 5.52
N GLU A 62 -6.55 14.25 5.56
CA GLU A 62 -7.50 14.47 6.64
C GLU A 62 -8.85 13.87 6.25
N LEU A 63 -9.44 13.10 7.16
CA LEU A 63 -10.81 12.60 7.02
C LEU A 63 -11.73 13.38 7.95
N SER A 64 -12.99 13.55 7.52
CA SER A 64 -14.00 13.99 8.46
C SER A 64 -14.23 12.92 9.52
N ALA A 65 -14.66 13.32 10.73
CA ALA A 65 -15.05 12.37 11.77
C ALA A 65 -16.12 11.39 11.27
N HIS A 66 -17.03 11.84 10.37
CA HIS A 66 -18.06 10.99 9.77
C HIS A 66 -17.47 9.86 8.91
N ASP A 67 -16.47 10.17 8.09
CA ASP A 67 -15.80 9.17 7.25
C ASP A 67 -15.01 8.18 8.09
N PHE A 68 -14.39 8.65 9.16
CA PHE A 68 -13.66 7.81 10.10
C PHE A 68 -14.55 6.70 10.70
N TYR A 69 -15.80 7.00 11.06
CA TYR A 69 -16.75 6.02 11.61
C TYR A 69 -17.30 5.02 10.59
N ARG A 70 -17.17 5.29 9.29
CA ARG A 70 -17.59 4.36 8.22
C ARG A 70 -16.51 3.35 7.86
N ALA A 71 -15.28 3.58 8.30
CA ALA A 71 -14.18 2.71 8.00
C ALA A 71 -14.37 1.34 8.64
N GLU A 72 -13.96 0.31 7.91
CA GLU A 72 -13.96 -1.03 8.47
C GLU A 72 -12.84 -1.13 9.51
N SER A 73 -13.18 -1.54 10.73
CA SER A 73 -12.20 -1.70 11.81
C SER A 73 -11.35 -2.97 11.62
N GLY A 74 -10.06 -2.84 11.89
CA GLY A 74 -9.04 -3.88 11.80
C GLY A 74 -8.31 -3.92 10.46
N VAL A 75 -7.37 -4.85 10.32
CA VAL A 75 -6.59 -5.03 9.07
C VAL A 75 -7.39 -5.70 7.94
N GLY A 76 -8.66 -6.03 8.19
CA GLY A 76 -9.58 -6.75 7.30
C GLY A 76 -10.36 -7.83 8.05
N ASN A 77 -11.22 -8.57 7.33
CA ASN A 77 -11.95 -9.73 7.86
C ASN A 77 -12.14 -10.81 6.78
N GLN A 78 -12.93 -11.85 7.07
CA GLN A 78 -13.21 -12.93 6.11
C GLN A 78 -14.59 -12.82 5.46
N LYS A 79 -15.29 -11.69 5.65
CA LYS A 79 -16.62 -11.47 5.05
C LYS A 79 -16.47 -11.15 3.56
N PRO A 80 -17.33 -11.68 2.68
CA PRO A 80 -17.27 -11.37 1.26
C PRO A 80 -17.38 -9.87 0.97
N LYS A 81 -16.65 -9.40 -0.04
CA LYS A 81 -16.61 -8.00 -0.47
C LYS A 81 -16.89 -7.88 -1.97
N ALA A 82 -17.97 -7.21 -2.34
CA ALA A 82 -18.26 -6.90 -3.73
C ALA A 82 -17.37 -5.75 -4.23
N SER A 83 -16.95 -5.82 -5.49
CA SER A 83 -16.32 -4.70 -6.19
C SER A 83 -17.31 -3.52 -6.31
N PRO A 84 -16.83 -2.28 -6.54
CA PRO A 84 -17.70 -1.11 -6.64
C PRO A 84 -18.80 -1.22 -7.71
N ASP A 85 -18.47 -1.82 -8.86
CA ASP A 85 -19.38 -2.12 -9.97
C ASP A 85 -20.18 -3.41 -9.78
N LYS A 86 -19.91 -4.16 -8.69
CA LYS A 86 -20.51 -5.45 -8.33
C LYS A 86 -20.25 -6.57 -9.34
N SER A 87 -19.28 -6.41 -10.24
CA SER A 87 -18.92 -7.45 -11.21
C SER A 87 -18.20 -8.63 -10.53
N LEU A 88 -17.40 -8.36 -9.50
CA LEU A 88 -16.63 -9.34 -8.74
C LEU A 88 -17.04 -9.38 -7.27
N ILE A 89 -16.94 -10.56 -6.65
CA ILE A 89 -17.04 -10.75 -5.21
C ILE A 89 -15.77 -11.43 -4.72
N ALA A 90 -15.01 -10.75 -3.86
CA ALA A 90 -13.90 -11.34 -3.12
C ALA A 90 -14.41 -12.09 -1.90
N TYR A 91 -13.97 -13.33 -1.69
CA TYR A 91 -14.35 -14.14 -0.54
C TYR A 91 -13.22 -15.11 -0.16
N ILE A 92 -13.29 -15.66 1.05
CA ILE A 92 -12.37 -16.71 1.49
C ILE A 92 -13.04 -18.07 1.30
N ASP A 93 -12.34 -18.98 0.63
CA ASP A 93 -12.72 -20.40 0.49
C ASP A 93 -11.44 -21.25 0.54
N ASP A 94 -11.49 -22.35 1.28
CA ASP A 94 -10.33 -23.19 1.61
C ASP A 94 -9.08 -22.38 1.99
N TYR A 95 -9.24 -21.47 2.96
CA TYR A 95 -8.21 -20.55 3.49
C TYR A 95 -7.62 -19.55 2.49
N ASN A 96 -8.03 -19.58 1.23
CA ASN A 96 -7.47 -18.76 0.17
C ASN A 96 -8.46 -17.66 -0.26
N LEU A 97 -7.93 -16.58 -0.83
CA LEU A 97 -8.73 -15.56 -1.49
C LEU A 97 -9.19 -16.09 -2.85
N TRP A 98 -10.49 -15.93 -3.09
CA TRP A 98 -11.14 -16.23 -4.35
C TRP A 98 -11.94 -15.02 -4.83
N PHE A 99 -12.04 -14.89 -6.16
CA PHE A 99 -12.96 -13.99 -6.82
C PHE A 99 -14.08 -14.80 -7.48
N TYR A 100 -15.31 -14.33 -7.30
CA TYR A 100 -16.48 -14.82 -8.02
C TYR A 100 -16.93 -13.76 -9.01
N ASP A 101 -16.93 -14.11 -10.29
CA ASP A 101 -17.47 -13.26 -11.35
C ASP A 101 -18.99 -13.45 -11.42
N THR A 102 -19.71 -12.36 -11.18
CA THR A 102 -21.17 -12.36 -11.09
C THR A 102 -21.85 -12.50 -12.45
N GLN A 103 -21.18 -12.13 -13.55
CA GLN A 103 -21.69 -12.24 -14.91
C GLN A 103 -21.47 -13.65 -15.44
N SER A 104 -20.22 -14.13 -15.42
CA SER A 104 -19.87 -15.46 -15.95
C SER A 104 -20.19 -16.60 -14.98
N LYS A 105 -20.50 -16.29 -13.71
CA LYS A 105 -20.71 -17.25 -12.61
C LYS A 105 -19.49 -18.13 -12.33
N SER A 106 -18.31 -17.71 -12.79
CA SER A 106 -17.05 -18.42 -12.59
C SER A 106 -16.39 -18.05 -11.26
N ARG A 107 -15.50 -18.92 -10.78
CA ARG A 107 -14.71 -18.73 -9.56
C ARG A 107 -13.24 -18.85 -9.92
N GLU A 108 -12.45 -17.88 -9.47
CA GLU A 108 -11.01 -17.84 -9.67
C GLU A 108 -10.31 -17.80 -8.31
N ARG A 109 -9.31 -18.66 -8.14
CA ARG A 109 -8.47 -18.66 -6.94
C ARG A 109 -7.35 -17.65 -7.12
N VAL A 110 -7.35 -16.62 -6.29
CA VAL A 110 -6.38 -15.50 -6.35
C VAL A 110 -5.11 -15.82 -5.57
N THR A 111 -5.21 -16.56 -4.45
CA THR A 111 -4.03 -16.93 -3.65
C THR A 111 -3.91 -18.44 -3.46
N THR A 112 -2.70 -18.91 -3.19
CA THR A 112 -2.42 -20.32 -2.87
C THR A 112 -1.66 -20.51 -1.56
N VAL A 113 -1.49 -19.42 -0.79
CA VAL A 113 -0.66 -19.39 0.42
C VAL A 113 -1.45 -19.63 1.70
N GLY A 114 -2.77 -19.51 1.67
CA GLY A 114 -3.63 -19.75 2.82
C GLY A 114 -3.62 -21.22 3.21
N MET A 115 -3.47 -21.49 4.51
CA MET A 115 -3.35 -22.85 5.05
C MET A 115 -3.94 -22.95 6.45
N PRO A 116 -4.59 -24.08 6.82
CA PRO A 116 -5.02 -24.33 8.19
C PRO A 116 -3.83 -24.48 9.14
N ALA A 117 -4.11 -24.35 10.44
CA ALA A 117 -3.16 -24.73 11.48
C ALA A 117 -2.98 -26.26 11.50
N ASP A 118 -1.79 -26.71 11.87
CA ASP A 118 -1.51 -28.12 12.15
C ASP A 118 -0.86 -28.26 13.54
N ARG A 119 -0.35 -29.46 13.87
CA ARG A 119 0.27 -29.74 15.18
C ARG A 119 1.56 -28.96 15.43
N ILE A 120 2.19 -28.43 14.39
CA ILE A 120 3.50 -27.78 14.43
C ILE A 120 3.37 -26.28 14.12
N TYR A 121 2.52 -25.93 13.17
CA TYR A 121 2.45 -24.60 12.57
C TYR A 121 1.10 -23.93 12.78
N ALA A 122 1.14 -22.62 13.04
CA ALA A 122 -0.05 -21.78 13.01
C ALA A 122 -0.62 -21.69 11.59
N ALA A 123 -1.91 -21.37 11.49
CA ALA A 123 -2.55 -21.10 10.20
C ALA A 123 -1.89 -19.91 9.48
N ILE A 124 -2.09 -19.83 8.17
CA ILE A 124 -1.85 -18.61 7.39
C ILE A 124 -3.23 -18.05 7.06
N ASP A 125 -3.62 -17.01 7.77
CA ASP A 125 -4.89 -16.34 7.55
C ASP A 125 -4.74 -15.29 6.46
N ILE A 126 -5.73 -15.24 5.59
CA ILE A 126 -5.94 -14.14 4.64
C ILE A 126 -7.09 -13.29 5.16
N LEU A 127 -6.85 -11.98 5.26
CA LEU A 127 -7.86 -11.01 5.63
C LEU A 127 -8.15 -10.11 4.43
N LEU A 128 -9.42 -10.04 4.08
CA LEU A 128 -9.98 -9.20 3.03
C LEU A 128 -10.04 -7.77 3.57
N SER A 129 -9.35 -6.84 2.94
CA SER A 129 -9.37 -5.42 3.33
C SER A 129 -10.36 -4.66 2.45
N GLY A 130 -10.14 -4.57 1.14
CA GLY A 130 -11.04 -3.79 0.28
C GLY A 130 -10.67 -3.75 -1.20
N TRP A 131 -11.63 -3.27 -2.00
CA TRP A 131 -11.43 -2.97 -3.41
C TRP A 131 -10.98 -1.53 -3.59
N SER A 132 -10.17 -1.28 -4.62
CA SER A 132 -9.96 0.10 -5.07
C SER A 132 -11.26 0.70 -5.59
N ARG A 133 -11.36 2.03 -5.59
CA ARG A 133 -12.57 2.75 -6.03
C ARG A 133 -12.99 2.42 -7.47
N ASP A 134 -12.03 2.12 -8.35
CA ASP A 134 -12.28 1.72 -9.73
C ASP A 134 -12.46 0.21 -9.92
N GLY A 135 -12.36 -0.57 -8.84
CA GLY A 135 -12.51 -2.03 -8.84
C GLY A 135 -11.35 -2.80 -9.48
N LYS A 136 -10.28 -2.13 -9.91
CA LYS A 136 -9.16 -2.78 -10.62
C LYS A 136 -8.16 -3.46 -9.69
N LEU A 137 -8.19 -3.12 -8.40
CA LEU A 137 -7.26 -3.61 -7.41
C LEU A 137 -7.99 -4.14 -6.18
N PHE A 138 -7.35 -5.09 -5.51
CA PHE A 138 -7.83 -5.63 -4.26
C PHE A 138 -6.70 -5.68 -3.23
N LEU A 139 -6.95 -5.05 -2.08
CA LEU A 139 -6.04 -5.07 -0.94
C LEU A 139 -6.43 -6.20 0.01
N TYR A 140 -5.44 -7.00 0.39
CA TYR A 140 -5.58 -8.04 1.39
C TYR A 140 -4.34 -8.12 2.28
N ALA A 141 -4.49 -8.75 3.43
CA ALA A 141 -3.40 -8.98 4.37
C ALA A 141 -3.15 -10.47 4.58
N LEU A 142 -1.87 -10.85 4.63
CA LEU A 142 -1.43 -12.14 5.13
C LEU A 142 -0.96 -11.99 6.56
N LYS A 143 -1.52 -12.79 7.47
CA LYS A 143 -1.07 -12.86 8.87
C LYS A 143 -0.93 -14.30 9.34
N PRO A 144 -0.09 -14.55 10.36
CA PRO A 144 -0.19 -15.77 11.13
C PRO A 144 -1.58 -15.85 11.79
N GLY A 145 -2.18 -17.03 11.78
CA GLY A 145 -3.41 -17.29 12.51
C GLY A 145 -3.22 -17.24 14.02
N TYR A 146 -4.33 -17.31 14.75
CA TYR A 146 -4.35 -17.22 16.21
C TYR A 146 -3.39 -18.24 16.86
N ASN A 147 -2.47 -17.74 17.69
CA ASN A 147 -1.45 -18.55 18.39
C ASN A 147 -1.31 -18.05 19.84
N PRO A 148 -2.30 -18.35 20.71
CA PRO A 148 -2.46 -17.70 22.01
C PRO A 148 -1.30 -17.89 22.99
N VAL A 149 -0.52 -18.96 22.84
CA VAL A 149 0.54 -19.33 23.78
C VAL A 149 1.89 -19.44 23.07
N GLY A 150 1.99 -18.98 21.82
CA GLY A 150 3.20 -19.18 21.00
C GLY A 150 3.55 -20.66 20.79
N ALA A 151 2.61 -21.57 21.06
CA ALA A 151 2.84 -23.02 21.05
C ALA A 151 3.10 -23.55 19.64
N LEU A 152 2.60 -22.85 18.63
CA LEU A 152 2.81 -23.19 17.23
C LEU A 152 3.90 -22.33 16.60
N LYS A 153 4.69 -22.92 15.70
CA LYS A 153 5.67 -22.19 14.88
C LYS A 153 4.95 -21.36 13.82
N ILE A 154 5.53 -20.22 13.48
CA ILE A 154 5.06 -19.40 12.35
C ILE A 154 5.78 -19.87 11.07
N ARG A 155 5.02 -20.17 10.01
CA ARG A 155 5.57 -20.53 8.71
C ARG A 155 6.29 -19.32 8.11
N LYS A 156 7.48 -19.51 7.55
CA LYS A 156 8.15 -18.45 6.79
C LYS A 156 7.59 -18.43 5.37
N LEU A 157 7.06 -17.28 4.95
CA LEU A 157 6.66 -17.04 3.57
C LEU A 157 7.82 -16.44 2.80
N GLU A 158 8.01 -16.84 1.54
CA GLU A 158 9.06 -16.30 0.66
C GLU A 158 8.98 -14.79 0.53
N LYS A 159 7.77 -14.27 0.24
CA LYS A 159 7.49 -12.82 0.15
C LYS A 159 7.13 -12.18 1.50
N GLY A 160 7.11 -12.96 2.58
CA GLY A 160 6.79 -12.49 3.94
C GLY A 160 5.31 -12.24 4.22
N TYR A 161 4.98 -11.94 5.48
CA TYR A 161 3.65 -11.48 5.89
C TYR A 161 3.50 -9.97 5.68
N GLY A 162 2.25 -9.49 5.69
CA GLY A 162 1.92 -8.08 5.51
C GLY A 162 0.82 -7.85 4.49
N PHE A 163 0.79 -6.65 3.93
CA PHE A 163 -0.23 -6.21 2.99
C PHE A 163 0.18 -6.45 1.55
N TYR A 164 -0.80 -6.78 0.73
CA TYR A 164 -0.63 -7.08 -0.68
C TYR A 164 -1.75 -6.45 -1.48
N VAL A 165 -1.38 -5.81 -2.58
CA VAL A 165 -2.29 -5.35 -3.62
C VAL A 165 -2.27 -6.37 -4.74
N TYR A 166 -3.46 -6.89 -5.08
CA TYR A 166 -3.70 -7.70 -6.26
C TYR A 166 -4.23 -6.82 -7.39
N LYS A 167 -3.59 -6.88 -8.56
CA LYS A 167 -4.07 -6.23 -9.79
C LYS A 167 -4.97 -7.19 -10.57
N VAL A 168 -6.24 -6.87 -10.74
CA VAL A 168 -7.23 -7.77 -11.39
C VAL A 168 -6.85 -8.10 -12.82
N GLU A 169 -6.42 -7.09 -13.60
CA GLU A 169 -6.12 -7.25 -15.02
C GLU A 169 -4.88 -8.14 -15.26
N THR A 170 -3.82 -7.92 -14.49
CA THR A 170 -2.53 -8.62 -14.69
C THR A 170 -2.34 -9.83 -13.78
N GLN A 171 -3.23 -10.00 -12.81
CA GLN A 171 -3.15 -11.02 -11.75
C GLN A 171 -1.88 -10.93 -10.90
N GLU A 172 -1.26 -9.74 -10.86
CA GLU A 172 -0.02 -9.53 -10.12
C GLU A 172 -0.28 -9.22 -8.65
N HIS A 173 0.56 -9.78 -7.78
CA HIS A 173 0.57 -9.50 -6.34
C HIS A 173 1.79 -8.67 -5.98
N THR A 174 1.57 -7.46 -5.49
CA THR A 174 2.61 -6.56 -5.01
C THR A 174 2.51 -6.41 -3.50
N ARG A 175 3.58 -6.73 -2.77
CA ARG A 175 3.64 -6.44 -1.33
C ARG A 175 3.77 -4.93 -1.15
N VAL A 176 2.95 -4.35 -0.28
CA VAL A 176 2.99 -2.92 0.04
C VAL A 176 3.38 -2.71 1.49
N GLU A 177 4.18 -1.68 1.74
CA GLU A 177 4.54 -1.25 3.08
C GLU A 177 3.67 -0.07 3.48
N LEU A 178 3.01 -0.19 4.62
CA LEU A 178 2.10 0.83 5.11
C LEU A 178 2.77 1.60 6.25
N PRO A 179 2.56 2.93 6.33
CA PRO A 179 3.34 3.81 7.20
C PRO A 179 3.21 3.50 8.70
N GLU A 180 2.12 2.88 9.14
CA GLU A 180 1.83 2.65 10.55
C GLU A 180 0.99 1.38 10.80
N ARG A 181 0.65 1.13 12.07
CA ARG A 181 -0.38 0.14 12.44
C ARG A 181 -1.71 0.55 11.81
N VAL A 182 -2.12 -0.17 10.77
CA VAL A 182 -3.43 0.07 10.16
C VAL A 182 -4.55 -0.34 11.10
N TYR A 183 -5.48 0.59 11.32
CA TYR A 183 -6.67 0.38 12.12
C TYR A 183 -7.93 0.17 11.30
N GLY A 184 -7.94 0.61 10.04
CA GLY A 184 -9.09 0.40 9.18
C GLY A 184 -8.91 0.91 7.76
N TRP A 185 -9.97 0.80 6.96
CA TRP A 185 -9.96 1.11 5.53
C TRP A 185 -11.30 1.71 5.11
N LEU A 186 -11.26 2.59 4.10
CA LEU A 186 -12.41 3.19 3.41
C LEU A 186 -12.39 2.87 1.92
#